data_AF-A0A2V7UK19-F1
#
_entry.id   AF-A0A2V7UK19-F1
#
_cell.length_a   1.000
_cell.length_b   1.000
_cell.length_c   1.000
_cell.angle_alpha   90.00
_cell.angle_beta   90.00
_cell.angle_gamma   90.00
#
_symmetry.space_group_name_H-M   'P 1'
#
loop_
_entity.id
_entity.type
_entity.pdbx_description
1 polymer ?
#
loop_
_entity_poly.entity_id
_entity_poly.type
_entity_poly.pdbx_seq_one_letter_code
_entity_poly.pdbx_strand_id
1 'polypeptide(L)'
;LGFPIGSLDLRVMRWDGSADRAILSGLPSEGASLWYFWTAAFAPDGERVAVTDGEKILLARLNSPDRETYSLESTPFRGGRMLGWSEDGGELLFYGRFGPLPKEHTLIGAWNLNTRKTRILFDRFISTALPRGLENPRGMRRIAVFTKEAEDPHSGCELELVDARTGTTENISPHACRFAASLDQGERLVAYADCSTPPGPGRRHSQVHLRDLERGVDTVLSDLEGTTFSIKFSPDGDQLLVRRASRADLPDLVMDLRGGTQTIEAGWRPLGWPGSGRALVARAPDAAHPAAMGTLDTRSGKISIIHSGLAPKIFE
;
A
#
# COMPACT_ATOMS: atom_id res chain seq x y z
N LEU A 1 -23.72 23.00 -8.81
CA LEU A 1 -22.49 23.81 -8.67
C LEU A 1 -21.32 22.90 -9.03
N GLY A 2 -20.92 22.90 -10.30
CA GLY A 2 -19.78 22.12 -10.78
C GLY A 2 -18.50 22.80 -10.32
N PHE A 3 -17.69 22.11 -9.52
CA PHE A 3 -16.34 22.56 -9.20
C PHE A 3 -15.52 22.63 -10.50
N PRO A 4 -14.67 23.66 -10.69
CA PRO A 4 -13.80 23.73 -11.86
C PRO A 4 -12.96 22.46 -11.96
N ILE A 5 -12.96 21.89 -13.17
CA ILE A 5 -12.20 20.72 -13.59
C ILE A 5 -10.72 21.04 -13.38
N GLY A 6 -10.05 20.30 -12.51
CA GLY A 6 -8.61 20.40 -12.32
C GLY A 6 -7.87 19.66 -13.44
N SER A 7 -6.65 20.07 -13.75
CA SER A 7 -5.71 19.21 -14.47
C SER A 7 -4.86 18.47 -13.46
N LEU A 8 -4.85 17.14 -13.50
CA LEU A 8 -3.83 16.38 -12.79
C LEU A 8 -2.57 16.37 -13.66
N ASP A 9 -1.45 16.78 -13.09
CA ASP A 9 -0.13 16.64 -13.70
C ASP A 9 0.64 15.59 -12.90
N LEU A 10 1.19 14.59 -13.58
CA LEU A 10 2.14 13.67 -12.98
C LEU A 10 3.54 14.24 -13.19
N ARG A 11 4.28 14.41 -12.11
CA ARG A 11 5.60 15.03 -12.12
C ARG A 11 6.62 14.09 -11.51
N VAL A 12 7.85 14.15 -12.02
CA VAL A 12 9.02 13.52 -11.40
C VAL A 12 9.87 14.65 -10.87
N MET A 13 10.25 14.53 -9.60
CA MET A 13 11.03 15.51 -8.88
C MET A 13 12.07 14.77 -8.04
N ARG A 14 13.30 15.30 -7.96
CA ARG A 14 14.28 14.83 -6.98
C ARG A 14 13.84 15.24 -5.58
N TRP A 15 14.31 14.51 -4.58
CA TRP A 15 13.90 14.75 -3.19
C TRP A 15 14.21 16.17 -2.68
N ASP A 16 15.25 16.80 -3.19
CA ASP A 16 15.61 18.20 -2.89
C ASP A 16 14.74 19.24 -3.61
N GLY A 17 13.69 18.80 -4.30
CA GLY A 17 12.82 19.64 -5.12
C GLY A 17 13.40 19.96 -6.50
N SER A 18 14.66 19.58 -6.78
CA SER A 18 15.29 19.83 -8.07
C SER A 18 14.78 18.86 -9.14
N ALA A 19 15.06 19.19 -10.40
CA ALA A 19 14.63 18.39 -11.55
C ALA A 19 13.12 18.09 -11.59
N ASP A 20 12.30 18.99 -11.01
CA ASP A 20 10.86 18.94 -11.12
C ASP A 20 10.44 19.11 -12.59
N ARG A 21 9.99 18.01 -13.18
CA ARG A 21 9.49 17.98 -14.55
C ARG A 21 8.17 17.25 -14.60
N ALA A 22 7.20 17.81 -15.33
CA ALA A 22 6.02 17.07 -15.72
C ALA A 22 6.44 15.89 -16.61
N ILE A 23 6.00 14.69 -16.25
CA ILE A 23 6.08 13.49 -17.09
C ILE A 23 4.76 13.22 -17.80
N LEU A 24 3.67 13.78 -17.28
CA LEU A 24 2.34 13.75 -17.88
C LEU A 24 1.59 15.01 -17.44
N SER A 25 0.94 15.71 -18.36
CA SER A 25 0.23 16.96 -18.03
C SER A 25 -1.17 17.00 -18.62
N GLY A 26 -2.07 17.75 -17.97
CA GLY A 26 -3.40 17.99 -18.50
C GLY A 26 -4.27 16.74 -18.54
N LEU A 27 -4.18 15.90 -17.49
CA LEU A 27 -5.07 14.75 -17.38
C LEU A 27 -6.50 15.22 -17.12
N PRO A 28 -7.48 14.77 -17.93
CA PRO A 28 -8.86 15.19 -17.75
C PRO A 28 -9.39 14.72 -16.39
N SER A 29 -9.85 15.64 -15.54
CA SER A 29 -10.53 15.33 -14.27
C SER A 29 -12.07 15.36 -14.42
N GLU A 30 -12.59 14.95 -15.57
CA GLU A 30 -14.03 15.01 -15.82
C GLU A 30 -14.80 14.11 -14.85
N GLY A 31 -15.46 14.70 -13.86
CA GLY A 31 -16.43 13.99 -13.03
C GLY A 31 -15.84 13.24 -11.82
N ALA A 32 -14.58 13.47 -11.46
CA ALA A 32 -14.03 12.94 -10.22
C ALA A 32 -14.77 13.54 -9.01
N SER A 33 -15.82 12.85 -8.56
CA SER A 33 -16.43 13.10 -7.25
C SER A 33 -15.38 12.94 -6.15
N LEU A 34 -15.55 13.68 -5.05
CA LEU A 34 -14.64 13.69 -3.88
C LEU A 34 -14.42 12.33 -3.21
N TRP A 35 -15.09 11.27 -3.69
CA TRP A 35 -15.06 9.92 -3.14
C TRP A 35 -14.26 8.93 -3.99
N TYR A 36 -13.79 9.33 -5.18
CA TYR A 36 -13.02 8.46 -6.04
C TYR A 36 -11.52 8.53 -5.71
N PHE A 37 -10.92 7.36 -5.50
CA PHE A 37 -9.50 7.23 -5.21
C PHE A 37 -8.69 7.40 -6.50
N TRP A 38 -8.16 8.61 -6.71
CA TRP A 38 -7.10 8.78 -7.69
C TRP A 38 -5.95 7.85 -7.34
N THR A 39 -5.69 6.89 -8.22
CA THR A 39 -4.58 5.96 -8.10
C THR A 39 -3.78 6.01 -9.38
N ALA A 40 -2.47 6.11 -9.23
CA ALA A 40 -1.51 6.04 -10.33
C ALA A 40 -0.58 4.85 -10.07
N ALA A 41 -0.30 4.07 -11.11
CA ALA A 41 0.63 2.96 -11.05
C ALA A 41 1.50 2.95 -12.30
N PHE A 42 2.82 2.92 -12.10
CA PHE A 42 3.77 2.68 -13.19
C PHE A 42 3.74 1.21 -13.58
N ALA A 43 3.76 0.95 -14.87
CA ALA A 43 3.89 -0.39 -15.41
C ALA A 43 5.30 -0.95 -15.12
N PRO A 44 5.45 -2.29 -15.08
CA PRO A 44 6.74 -2.93 -14.84
C PRO A 44 7.83 -2.59 -15.85
N ASP A 45 7.44 -2.19 -17.07
CA ASP A 45 8.36 -1.76 -18.11
C ASP A 45 8.98 -0.38 -17.86
N GLY A 46 8.46 0.38 -16.89
CA GLY A 46 8.91 1.74 -16.59
C GLY A 46 8.57 2.76 -17.69
N GLU A 47 7.82 2.39 -18.72
CA GLU A 47 7.46 3.24 -19.86
C GLU A 47 5.99 3.66 -19.84
N ARG A 48 5.13 2.96 -19.10
CA ARG A 48 3.70 3.26 -19.03
C ARG A 48 3.26 3.65 -17.62
N VAL A 49 2.23 4.48 -17.54
CA VAL A 49 1.52 4.79 -16.31
C VAL A 49 0.03 4.66 -16.53
N ALA A 50 -0.64 3.94 -15.63
CA ALA A 50 -2.09 3.94 -15.54
C ALA A 50 -2.52 4.90 -14.45
N VAL A 51 -3.57 5.66 -14.71
CA VAL A 51 -4.25 6.52 -13.75
C VAL A 51 -5.73 6.20 -13.79
N THR A 52 -6.39 6.06 -12.65
CA THR A 52 -7.84 5.89 -12.60
C THR A 52 -8.48 6.82 -11.59
N ASP A 53 -9.71 7.25 -11.92
CA ASP A 53 -10.65 7.94 -11.05
C ASP A 53 -11.82 7.01 -10.64
N GLY A 54 -11.65 5.69 -10.77
CA GLY A 54 -12.68 4.69 -10.48
C GLY A 54 -13.73 4.51 -11.59
N GLU A 55 -13.91 5.47 -12.50
CA GLU A 55 -14.85 5.36 -13.63
C GLU A 55 -14.12 5.13 -14.96
N LYS A 56 -12.92 5.68 -15.10
CA LYS A 56 -12.10 5.59 -16.30
C LYS A 56 -10.69 5.14 -15.93
N ILE A 57 -10.04 4.49 -16.88
CA ILE A 57 -8.59 4.27 -16.88
C ILE A 57 -8.02 5.19 -17.94
N LEU A 58 -7.06 6.00 -17.55
CA LEU A 58 -6.15 6.64 -18.46
C LEU A 58 -4.84 5.85 -18.49
N LEU A 59 -4.45 5.41 -19.68
CA LEU A 59 -3.15 4.83 -19.93
C LEU A 59 -2.30 5.81 -20.72
N ALA A 60 -1.12 6.16 -20.21
CA ALA A 60 -0.19 7.05 -20.88
C ALA A 60 1.20 6.40 -21.00
N ARG A 61 1.91 6.74 -22.08
CA ARG A 61 3.32 6.40 -22.24
C ARG A 61 4.18 7.58 -21.79
N LEU A 62 5.18 7.30 -20.96
CA LEU A 62 6.10 8.32 -20.47
C LEU A 62 6.85 8.96 -21.64
N ASN A 63 6.92 10.29 -21.62
CA ASN A 63 7.55 11.11 -22.67
C ASN A 63 6.89 10.99 -24.07
N SER A 64 5.67 10.48 -24.17
CA SER A 64 4.84 10.56 -25.38
C SER A 64 3.59 11.40 -25.10
N PRO A 65 3.09 12.19 -26.08
CA PRO A 65 1.75 12.76 -25.99
C PRO A 65 0.64 11.70 -26.08
N ASP A 66 0.97 10.47 -26.49
CA ASP A 66 0.00 9.39 -26.67
C ASP A 66 -0.62 8.97 -25.35
N ARG A 67 -1.95 8.99 -25.34
CA ARG A 67 -2.78 8.59 -24.21
C ARG A 67 -4.03 7.89 -24.69
N GLU A 68 -4.42 6.87 -23.97
CA GLU A 68 -5.61 6.07 -24.24
C GLU A 68 -6.52 6.14 -23.02
N THR A 69 -7.81 6.35 -23.26
CA THR A 69 -8.81 6.38 -22.20
C THR A 69 -9.77 5.21 -22.39
N TYR A 70 -10.02 4.49 -21.30
CA TYR A 70 -10.91 3.35 -21.24
C TYR A 70 -11.99 3.59 -20.19
N SER A 71 -13.24 3.25 -20.49
CA SER A 71 -14.34 3.29 -19.54
C SER A 71 -14.40 2.00 -18.72
N LEU A 72 -14.64 2.13 -17.41
CA LEU A 72 -14.93 1.01 -16.50
C LEU A 72 -16.44 0.77 -16.33
N GLU A 73 -17.31 1.55 -16.96
CA GLU A 73 -18.78 1.51 -16.74
C GLU A 73 -19.40 0.12 -16.92
N SER A 74 -18.89 -0.67 -17.87
CA SER A 74 -19.36 -2.03 -18.16
C SER A 74 -18.60 -3.13 -17.39
N THR A 75 -17.71 -2.74 -16.48
CA THR A 75 -16.91 -3.66 -15.67
C THR A 75 -17.45 -3.73 -14.24
N PRO A 76 -17.24 -4.85 -13.54
CA PRO A 76 -17.57 -4.94 -12.10
C PRO A 76 -16.68 -4.06 -11.20
N PHE A 77 -15.71 -3.34 -11.78
CA PHE A 77 -14.77 -2.48 -11.06
C PHE A 77 -15.07 -0.99 -11.21
N ARG A 78 -16.24 -0.63 -11.75
CA ARG A 78 -16.75 0.74 -11.70
C ARG A 78 -16.84 1.22 -10.24
N GLY A 79 -16.25 2.38 -9.96
CA GLY A 79 -16.07 2.92 -8.61
C GLY A 79 -15.06 2.18 -7.75
N GLY A 80 -14.37 1.19 -8.32
CA GLY A 80 -13.33 0.41 -7.66
C GLY A 80 -12.01 1.17 -7.57
N ARG A 81 -11.03 0.55 -6.89
CA ARG A 81 -9.67 1.05 -6.73
C ARG A 81 -8.71 0.20 -7.55
N MET A 82 -7.83 0.83 -8.31
CA MET A 82 -6.70 0.14 -8.93
C MET A 82 -5.65 -0.21 -7.86
N LEU A 83 -5.22 -1.47 -7.88
CA LEU A 83 -4.20 -2.00 -6.99
C LEU A 83 -2.81 -1.86 -7.60
N GLY A 84 -2.68 -2.02 -8.91
CA GLY A 84 -1.42 -1.94 -9.63
C GLY A 84 -1.45 -2.69 -10.96
N TRP A 85 -0.27 -3.03 -11.46
CA TRP A 85 -0.08 -3.83 -12.68
C TRP A 85 0.21 -5.28 -12.35
N SER A 86 -0.15 -6.20 -13.25
CA SER A 86 0.40 -7.56 -13.27
C SER A 86 1.91 -7.53 -13.52
N GLU A 87 2.63 -8.58 -13.11
CA GLU A 87 4.09 -8.73 -13.33
C GLU A 87 4.49 -8.57 -14.81
N ASP A 88 3.68 -9.07 -15.75
CA ASP A 88 3.95 -8.95 -17.19
C ASP A 88 3.58 -7.59 -17.79
N GLY A 89 2.95 -6.70 -17.03
CA GLY A 89 2.45 -5.40 -17.49
C GLY A 89 1.34 -5.49 -18.55
N GLY A 90 0.70 -6.66 -18.69
CA GLY A 90 -0.39 -6.92 -19.63
C GLY A 90 -1.78 -6.64 -19.05
N GLU A 91 -1.89 -6.51 -17.73
CA GLU A 91 -3.15 -6.33 -17.03
C GLU A 91 -3.05 -5.29 -15.90
N LEU A 92 -4.17 -4.63 -15.64
CA LEU A 92 -4.38 -3.79 -14.47
C LEU A 92 -5.21 -4.54 -13.44
N LEU A 93 -4.76 -4.53 -12.20
CA LEU A 93 -5.39 -5.21 -11.08
C LEU A 93 -6.31 -4.25 -10.36
N PHE A 94 -7.55 -4.67 -10.13
CA PHE A 94 -8.59 -3.87 -9.52
C PHE A 94 -9.18 -4.54 -8.31
N TYR A 95 -9.67 -3.70 -7.42
CA TYR A 95 -10.54 -4.05 -6.32
C TYR A 95 -11.88 -3.33 -6.48
N GLY A 96 -12.98 -4.07 -6.42
CA GLY A 96 -14.33 -3.54 -6.43
C GLY A 96 -15.14 -4.05 -5.23
N ARG A 97 -16.20 -3.31 -4.91
CA ARG A 97 -17.25 -3.76 -4.00
C ARG A 97 -18.62 -3.54 -4.61
N PHE A 98 -19.51 -4.52 -4.44
CA PHE A 98 -20.90 -4.42 -4.89
C PHE A 98 -21.82 -5.27 -4.00
N GLY A 99 -23.03 -4.80 -3.71
CA GLY A 99 -24.03 -5.55 -2.93
C GLY A 99 -24.65 -4.73 -1.78
N PRO A 100 -25.58 -5.33 -1.00
CA PRO A 100 -26.29 -4.65 0.07
C PRO A 100 -25.50 -4.61 1.40
N LEU A 101 -25.32 -3.43 1.99
CA LEU A 101 -24.74 -3.32 3.33
C LEU A 101 -25.51 -4.16 4.39
N PRO A 102 -24.84 -4.77 5.39
CA PRO A 102 -23.43 -4.57 5.78
C PRO A 102 -22.43 -5.55 5.14
N LYS A 103 -22.87 -6.46 4.26
CA LYS A 103 -22.00 -7.44 3.58
C LYS A 103 -22.00 -7.18 2.08
N GLU A 104 -20.84 -7.05 1.48
CA GLU A 104 -20.72 -6.78 0.05
C GLU A 104 -19.90 -7.88 -0.61
N HIS A 105 -20.13 -8.12 -1.90
CA HIS A 105 -19.18 -8.87 -2.71
C HIS A 105 -17.90 -8.04 -2.80
N THR A 106 -16.83 -8.60 -2.26
CA THR A 106 -15.46 -8.13 -2.46
C THR A 106 -14.94 -8.81 -3.71
N LEU A 107 -14.61 -8.00 -4.72
CA LEU A 107 -14.08 -8.48 -5.98
C LEU A 107 -12.63 -8.02 -6.14
N ILE A 108 -11.75 -8.93 -6.53
CA ILE A 108 -10.45 -8.60 -7.10
C ILE A 108 -10.41 -9.21 -8.50
N GLY A 109 -9.89 -8.47 -9.46
CA GLY A 109 -9.70 -9.03 -10.79
C GLY A 109 -8.68 -8.27 -11.61
N ALA A 110 -8.45 -8.81 -12.79
CA ALA A 110 -7.51 -8.28 -13.75
C ALA A 110 -8.27 -7.80 -14.99
N TRP A 111 -7.99 -6.57 -15.41
CA TRP A 111 -8.47 -6.00 -16.66
C TRP A 111 -7.33 -6.02 -17.68
N ASN A 112 -7.54 -6.77 -18.76
CA ASN A 112 -6.52 -6.98 -19.78
C ASN A 112 -6.50 -5.84 -20.79
N LEU A 113 -5.33 -5.23 -21.01
CA LEU A 113 -5.20 -4.06 -21.87
C LEU A 113 -5.57 -4.34 -23.33
N ASN A 114 -5.14 -5.50 -23.85
CA ASN A 114 -5.27 -5.83 -25.27
C ASN A 114 -6.71 -6.25 -25.62
N THR A 115 -7.30 -7.10 -24.79
CA THR A 115 -8.63 -7.67 -25.04
C THR A 115 -9.75 -6.84 -24.43
N ARG A 116 -9.44 -5.93 -23.49
CA ARG A 116 -10.39 -5.12 -22.71
C ARG A 116 -11.38 -5.96 -21.91
N LYS A 117 -11.05 -7.23 -21.67
CA LYS A 117 -11.85 -8.16 -20.89
C LYS A 117 -11.38 -8.16 -19.44
N THR A 118 -12.35 -8.37 -18.56
CA THR A 118 -12.12 -8.57 -17.14
C THR A 118 -12.15 -10.05 -16.82
N ARG A 119 -11.24 -10.50 -15.94
CA ARG A 119 -11.33 -11.79 -15.27
C ARG A 119 -11.33 -11.60 -13.76
N ILE A 120 -12.18 -12.34 -13.07
CA ILE A 120 -12.29 -12.29 -11.61
C ILE A 120 -11.25 -13.25 -11.02
N LEU A 121 -10.47 -12.73 -10.08
CA LEU A 121 -9.43 -13.45 -9.34
C LEU A 121 -9.91 -13.87 -7.95
N PHE A 122 -10.78 -13.06 -7.35
CA PHE A 122 -11.30 -13.27 -6.01
C PHE A 122 -12.73 -12.72 -5.95
N ASP A 123 -13.65 -13.50 -5.40
CA ASP A 123 -15.03 -13.11 -5.13
C ASP A 123 -15.48 -13.73 -3.81
N ARG A 124 -15.73 -12.90 -2.80
CA ARG A 124 -16.32 -13.33 -1.52
C ARG A 124 -17.32 -12.32 -1.01
N PHE A 125 -18.40 -12.83 -0.42
CA PHE A 125 -19.43 -12.02 0.22
C PHE A 125 -19.11 -11.82 1.71
N ILE A 126 -18.44 -10.71 2.05
CA ILE A 126 -17.85 -10.49 3.37
C ILE A 126 -18.11 -9.07 3.89
N SER A 127 -18.06 -8.92 5.22
CA SER A 127 -18.38 -7.64 5.88
C SER A 127 -17.33 -6.57 5.65
N THR A 128 -16.06 -6.96 5.56
CA THR A 128 -14.96 -6.04 5.26
C THR A 128 -13.85 -6.81 4.57
N ALA A 129 -13.47 -6.32 3.39
CA ALA A 129 -12.22 -6.69 2.76
C ALA A 129 -11.38 -5.44 2.48
N LEU A 130 -10.09 -5.56 2.67
CA LEU A 130 -9.16 -4.47 2.44
C LEU A 130 -8.00 -5.01 1.63
N PRO A 131 -8.18 -5.21 0.32
CA PRO A 131 -7.06 -5.58 -0.51
C PRO A 131 -6.08 -4.42 -0.53
N ARG A 132 -4.82 -4.78 -0.38
CA ARG A 132 -3.70 -3.88 -0.57
C ARG A 132 -2.84 -4.48 -1.66
N GLY A 133 -2.70 -3.75 -2.76
CA GLY A 133 -1.58 -3.98 -3.65
C GLY A 133 -0.32 -3.82 -2.81
N LEU A 134 0.40 -4.91 -2.59
CA LEU A 134 1.70 -4.84 -1.93
C LEU A 134 2.61 -4.16 -2.94
N GLU A 135 2.98 -2.92 -2.65
CA GLU A 135 3.71 -2.03 -3.56
C GLU A 135 4.89 -2.78 -4.20
N ASN A 136 4.74 -3.26 -5.44
CA ASN A 136 5.80 -3.94 -6.18
C ASN A 136 6.09 -3.16 -7.47
N PRO A 137 7.24 -2.47 -7.56
CA PRO A 137 7.58 -1.70 -8.75
C PRO A 137 7.79 -2.57 -10.01
N ARG A 138 7.91 -3.90 -9.86
CA ARG A 138 8.05 -4.86 -10.96
C ARG A 138 6.71 -5.47 -11.40
N GLY A 139 5.59 -4.94 -10.91
CA GLY A 139 4.28 -5.55 -11.08
C GLY A 139 4.04 -6.66 -10.08
N MET A 140 2.77 -6.97 -9.88
CA MET A 140 2.32 -7.85 -8.80
C MET A 140 2.08 -9.25 -9.32
N ARG A 141 2.64 -10.25 -8.62
CA ARG A 141 2.26 -11.66 -8.79
C ARG A 141 1.29 -12.09 -7.71
N ARG A 142 1.29 -11.40 -6.57
CA ARG A 142 0.41 -11.69 -5.43
C ARG A 142 -0.22 -10.41 -4.88
N ILE A 143 -1.45 -10.57 -4.38
CA ILE A 143 -2.22 -9.49 -3.78
C ILE A 143 -2.55 -9.89 -2.35
N ALA A 144 -2.19 -9.06 -1.37
CA ALA A 144 -2.60 -9.28 0.01
C ALA A 144 -4.04 -8.81 0.22
N VAL A 145 -4.86 -9.71 0.76
CA VAL A 145 -6.26 -9.47 1.06
C VAL A 145 -6.47 -9.68 2.54
N PHE A 146 -6.86 -8.61 3.22
CA PHE A 146 -7.30 -8.68 4.61
C PHE A 146 -8.81 -8.82 4.63
N THR A 147 -9.32 -9.95 5.09
CA THR A 147 -10.76 -10.25 5.14
C THR A 147 -11.24 -10.35 6.59
N LYS A 148 -12.52 -10.03 6.80
CA LYS A 148 -13.18 -10.11 8.10
C LYS A 148 -14.68 -10.35 7.93
N GLU A 149 -15.23 -11.31 8.67
CA GLU A 149 -16.65 -11.69 8.55
C GLU A 149 -17.64 -10.91 9.48
N ALA A 150 -17.14 -10.03 10.36
CA ALA A 150 -17.84 -9.21 11.42
C ALA A 150 -18.22 -10.02 12.69
N GLU A 151 -18.39 -9.47 13.92
CA GLU A 151 -18.64 -8.09 14.40
C GLU A 151 -17.59 -7.51 15.39
N ASP A 152 -16.65 -8.30 15.91
CA ASP A 152 -15.73 -7.80 16.93
C ASP A 152 -14.68 -6.84 16.32
N PRO A 153 -14.68 -5.52 16.60
CA PRO A 153 -13.67 -4.60 16.07
C PRO A 153 -12.26 -4.89 16.62
N HIS A 154 -12.12 -5.78 17.59
CA HIS A 154 -10.86 -6.11 18.25
C HIS A 154 -10.23 -7.42 17.78
N SER A 155 -10.94 -8.26 17.04
CA SER A 155 -10.35 -9.44 16.39
C SER A 155 -9.48 -9.05 15.18
N GLY A 156 -8.39 -9.80 14.97
CA GLY A 156 -7.54 -9.66 13.77
C GLY A 156 -8.31 -9.87 12.47
N CYS A 157 -7.65 -9.64 11.34
CA CYS A 157 -8.13 -9.98 10.01
C CYS A 157 -7.53 -11.32 9.58
N GLU A 158 -8.26 -12.07 8.76
CA GLU A 158 -7.61 -13.11 7.97
C GLU A 158 -6.76 -12.42 6.90
N LEU A 159 -5.53 -12.89 6.73
CA LEU A 159 -4.61 -12.45 5.68
C LEU A 159 -4.46 -13.58 4.67
N GLU A 160 -4.83 -13.31 3.44
CA GLU A 160 -4.70 -14.22 2.30
C GLU A 160 -3.84 -13.58 1.21
N LEU A 161 -3.06 -14.40 0.51
CA LEU A 161 -2.40 -14.00 -0.73
C LEU A 161 -3.17 -14.58 -1.92
N VAL A 162 -3.61 -13.71 -2.83
CA VAL A 162 -4.23 -14.10 -4.10
C VAL A 162 -3.17 -14.06 -5.19
N ASP A 163 -2.95 -15.18 -5.88
CA ASP A 163 -2.10 -15.24 -7.07
C ASP A 163 -2.76 -14.43 -8.20
N ALA A 164 -2.09 -13.38 -8.65
CA ALA A 164 -2.62 -12.43 -9.63
C ALA A 164 -2.80 -13.05 -11.01
N ARG A 165 -2.15 -14.19 -11.32
CA ARG A 165 -2.28 -14.88 -12.62
C ARG A 165 -3.45 -15.86 -12.61
N THR A 166 -3.62 -16.61 -11.55
CA THR A 166 -4.53 -17.78 -11.49
C THR A 166 -5.76 -17.54 -10.62
N GLY A 167 -5.71 -16.59 -9.68
CA GLY A 167 -6.75 -16.36 -8.68
C GLY A 167 -6.71 -17.34 -7.50
N THR A 168 -5.75 -18.26 -7.45
CA THR A 168 -5.62 -19.18 -6.32
C THR A 168 -5.24 -18.42 -5.05
N THR A 169 -5.80 -18.83 -3.92
CA THR A 169 -5.60 -18.17 -2.62
C THR A 169 -4.79 -19.03 -1.67
N GLU A 170 -3.83 -18.43 -0.98
CA GLU A 170 -3.09 -19.03 0.14
C GLU A 170 -3.41 -18.28 1.44
N ASN A 171 -3.78 -19.00 2.50
CA ASN A 171 -3.97 -18.39 3.82
C ASN A 171 -2.61 -18.22 4.53
N ILE A 172 -2.35 -16.99 4.98
CA ILE A 172 -1.10 -16.63 5.68
C ILE A 172 -1.31 -16.62 7.19
N SER A 173 -2.31 -15.90 7.67
CA SER A 173 -2.66 -15.89 9.10
C SER A 173 -4.16 -15.63 9.28
N PRO A 174 -4.82 -16.29 10.26
CA PRO A 174 -6.21 -16.01 10.61
C PRO A 174 -6.38 -14.78 11.53
N HIS A 175 -5.29 -14.20 12.04
CA HIS A 175 -5.31 -13.16 13.08
C HIS A 175 -4.39 -11.98 12.76
N ALA A 176 -4.10 -11.74 11.49
CA ALA A 176 -3.24 -10.66 11.06
C ALA A 176 -3.74 -9.28 11.52
N CYS A 177 -2.81 -8.43 11.95
CA CYS A 177 -3.07 -7.02 12.15
C CYS A 177 -3.46 -6.38 10.81
N ARG A 178 -4.56 -5.64 10.82
CA ARG A 178 -5.08 -4.93 9.64
C ARG A 178 -3.99 -4.05 9.01
N PHE A 179 -3.78 -4.20 7.69
CA PHE A 179 -2.80 -3.47 6.87
C PHE A 179 -1.32 -3.76 7.12
N ALA A 180 -0.98 -4.60 8.08
CA ALA A 180 0.39 -4.89 8.47
C ALA A 180 0.95 -6.11 7.75
N ALA A 181 1.06 -6.02 6.42
CA ALA A 181 1.79 -7.01 5.62
C ALA A 181 2.54 -6.34 4.47
N SER A 182 3.66 -6.96 4.07
CA SER A 182 4.48 -6.58 2.92
C SER A 182 5.11 -7.83 2.32
N LEU A 183 5.32 -7.83 1.00
CA LEU A 183 6.19 -8.79 0.32
C LEU A 183 7.55 -8.13 0.06
N ASP A 184 8.60 -8.93 -0.02
CA ASP A 184 9.88 -8.48 -0.57
C ASP A 184 9.78 -8.30 -2.10
N GLN A 185 10.79 -7.69 -2.75
CA GLN A 185 10.75 -7.45 -4.19
C GLN A 185 10.65 -8.74 -5.03
N GLY A 186 11.16 -9.87 -4.53
CA GLY A 186 11.05 -11.17 -5.19
C GLY A 186 9.71 -11.87 -4.99
N GLU A 187 8.84 -11.33 -4.13
CA GLU A 187 7.63 -11.97 -3.61
C GLU A 187 7.88 -13.42 -3.13
N ARG A 188 9.02 -13.63 -2.48
CA ARG A 188 9.39 -14.88 -1.83
C ARG A 188 9.09 -14.83 -0.35
N LEU A 189 9.34 -13.68 0.28
CA LEU A 189 9.15 -13.47 1.71
C LEU A 189 7.92 -12.60 1.91
N VAL A 190 7.04 -13.01 2.83
CA VAL A 190 6.00 -12.15 3.38
C VAL A 190 6.32 -11.82 4.83
N ALA A 191 6.36 -10.54 5.15
CA ALA A 191 6.41 -10.05 6.51
C ALA A 191 5.02 -9.56 6.88
N TYR A 192 4.49 -10.01 8.00
CA TYR A 192 3.18 -9.60 8.47
C TYR A 192 3.17 -9.50 9.99
N ALA A 193 2.19 -8.78 10.56
CA ALA A 193 1.98 -8.79 12.00
C ALA A 193 0.73 -9.59 12.34
N ASP A 194 0.82 -10.41 13.38
CA ASP A 194 -0.30 -11.11 14.00
C ASP A 194 -0.75 -10.33 15.25
N CYS A 195 -2.06 -10.12 15.36
CA CYS A 195 -2.71 -9.33 16.41
C CYS A 195 -3.60 -10.20 17.31
N SER A 196 -3.36 -11.51 17.35
CA SER A 196 -4.03 -12.40 18.30
C SER A 196 -3.94 -11.84 19.72
N THR A 197 -5.10 -11.61 20.35
CA THR A 197 -5.19 -11.09 21.72
C THR A 197 -4.65 -12.16 22.69
N PRO A 198 -3.62 -11.88 23.51
CA PRO A 198 -3.30 -12.78 24.61
C PRO A 198 -4.50 -12.80 25.59
N PRO A 199 -4.88 -13.96 26.15
CA PRO A 199 -5.88 -14.00 27.22
C PRO A 199 -5.34 -13.27 28.46
N GLY A 200 -5.86 -12.08 28.76
CA GLY A 200 -5.57 -11.36 30.01
C GLY A 200 -5.83 -9.85 29.94
N PRO A 201 -6.12 -9.19 31.08
CA PRO A 201 -6.22 -7.74 31.13
C PRO A 201 -4.81 -7.12 31.07
N GLY A 202 -4.55 -6.22 30.11
CA GLY A 202 -3.38 -5.35 30.24
C GLY A 202 -2.90 -4.62 29.00
N ARG A 203 -2.42 -5.31 27.96
CA ARG A 203 -1.74 -4.65 26.83
C ARG A 203 -1.91 -5.46 25.56
N ARG A 204 -2.17 -4.77 24.44
CA ARG A 204 -2.14 -5.40 23.11
C ARG A 204 -0.69 -5.60 22.70
N HIS A 205 -0.41 -6.75 22.13
CA HIS A 205 0.87 -7.09 21.54
C HIS A 205 0.65 -7.43 20.07
N SER A 206 1.70 -7.31 19.27
CA SER A 206 1.73 -7.80 17.90
C SER A 206 2.99 -8.59 17.67
N GLN A 207 2.83 -9.83 17.20
CA GLN A 207 3.96 -10.63 16.76
C GLN A 207 4.26 -10.25 15.32
N VAL A 208 5.49 -9.87 15.02
CA VAL A 208 5.94 -9.67 13.63
C VAL A 208 6.52 -10.98 13.13
N HIS A 209 5.97 -11.47 12.04
CA HIS A 209 6.32 -12.72 11.39
C HIS A 209 7.06 -12.46 10.09
N LEU A 210 7.89 -13.42 9.71
CA LEU A 210 8.52 -13.55 8.40
C LEU A 210 8.30 -14.97 7.90
N ARG A 211 7.60 -15.10 6.77
CA ARG A 211 7.31 -16.38 6.14
C ARG A 211 7.97 -16.49 4.78
N ASP A 212 8.69 -17.58 4.57
CA ASP A 212 9.23 -18.01 3.28
C ASP A 212 8.14 -18.77 2.52
N LEU A 213 7.59 -18.16 1.48
CA LEU A 213 6.47 -18.71 0.70
C LEU A 213 6.86 -19.94 -0.14
N GLU A 214 8.14 -20.11 -0.48
CA GLU A 214 8.59 -21.29 -1.22
C GLU A 214 8.75 -22.50 -0.30
N ARG A 215 9.20 -22.26 0.94
CA ARG A 215 9.48 -23.32 1.92
C ARG A 215 8.32 -23.58 2.88
N GLY A 216 7.35 -22.66 2.96
CA GLY A 216 6.27 -22.69 3.94
C GLY A 216 6.74 -22.49 5.39
N VAL A 217 7.95 -21.94 5.59
CA VAL A 217 8.52 -21.73 6.93
C VAL A 217 8.09 -20.36 7.44
N ASP A 218 7.47 -20.32 8.61
CA ASP A 218 7.03 -19.10 9.28
C ASP A 218 7.83 -18.88 10.58
N THR A 219 8.43 -17.71 10.73
CA THR A 219 9.28 -17.36 11.88
C THR A 219 8.80 -16.09 12.53
N VAL A 220 8.63 -16.12 13.86
CA VAL A 220 8.41 -14.91 14.65
C VAL A 220 9.73 -14.14 14.77
N LEU A 221 9.78 -12.92 14.23
CA LEU A 221 10.92 -12.03 14.34
C LEU A 221 10.94 -11.30 15.69
N SER A 222 9.78 -10.84 16.16
CA SER A 222 9.67 -10.06 17.40
C SER A 222 8.25 -10.05 17.94
N ASP A 223 8.13 -9.93 19.26
CA ASP A 223 6.90 -9.57 19.96
C ASP A 223 6.96 -8.09 20.35
N LEU A 224 6.05 -7.28 19.82
CA LEU A 224 6.04 -5.83 20.00
C LEU A 224 4.86 -5.41 20.88
N GLU A 225 5.13 -4.54 21.85
CA GLU A 225 4.07 -3.81 22.54
C GLU A 225 3.30 -2.91 21.57
N GLY A 226 1.97 -2.94 21.68
CA GLY A 226 1.04 -2.21 20.85
C GLY A 226 0.48 -3.03 19.69
N THR A 227 -0.22 -2.34 18.79
CA THR A 227 -0.76 -2.93 17.55
C THR A 227 0.13 -2.49 16.39
N THR A 228 0.63 -3.41 15.58
CA THR A 228 1.32 -3.06 14.34
C THR A 228 0.31 -2.66 13.26
N PHE A 229 0.54 -1.54 12.60
CA PHE A 229 -0.36 -0.97 11.60
C PHE A 229 0.12 -1.17 10.17
N SER A 230 1.42 -1.08 9.94
CA SER A 230 2.00 -1.26 8.61
C SER A 230 3.38 -1.86 8.73
N ILE A 231 3.70 -2.75 7.80
CA ILE A 231 5.05 -3.25 7.57
C ILE A 231 5.42 -2.88 6.13
N LYS A 232 6.67 -2.50 5.88
CA LYS A 232 7.20 -2.29 4.53
C LYS A 232 8.61 -2.87 4.42
N PHE A 233 8.82 -3.81 3.50
CA PHE A 233 10.16 -4.27 3.16
C PHE A 233 11.01 -3.16 2.56
N SER A 234 12.27 -3.14 2.95
CA SER A 234 13.33 -2.41 2.27
C SER A 234 13.53 -2.93 0.84
N PRO A 235 14.05 -2.10 -0.09
CA PRO A 235 14.25 -2.50 -1.48
C PRO A 235 15.24 -3.67 -1.68
N ASP A 236 16.23 -3.78 -0.80
CA ASP A 236 17.19 -4.90 -0.72
C ASP A 236 16.68 -6.09 0.10
N GLY A 237 15.58 -5.91 0.83
CA GLY A 237 14.89 -6.98 1.54
C GLY A 237 15.57 -7.43 2.83
N ASP A 238 16.49 -6.64 3.41
CA ASP A 238 17.20 -6.99 4.65
C ASP A 238 16.59 -6.34 5.91
N GLN A 239 15.73 -5.34 5.72
CA GLN A 239 15.06 -4.56 6.76
C GLN A 239 13.55 -4.36 6.51
N LEU A 240 12.85 -4.05 7.58
CA LEU A 240 11.43 -3.72 7.63
C LEU A 240 11.23 -2.35 8.29
N LEU A 241 10.36 -1.51 7.71
CA LEU A 241 9.74 -0.40 8.45
C LEU A 241 8.47 -0.91 9.10
N VAL A 242 8.39 -0.77 10.42
CA VAL A 242 7.25 -1.21 11.22
C VAL A 242 6.60 0.01 11.86
N ARG A 243 5.40 0.35 11.39
CA ARG A 243 4.56 1.41 11.94
C ARG A 243 3.60 0.83 12.97
N ARG A 244 3.49 1.45 14.13
CA ARG A 244 2.61 1.00 15.22
C ARG A 244 1.38 1.91 15.35
N ALA A 245 0.19 1.29 15.37
CA ALA A 245 -1.08 1.93 15.69
C ALA A 245 -1.33 1.78 17.20
N SER A 246 -0.99 2.80 17.97
CA SER A 246 -1.70 3.27 19.17
C SER A 246 -0.73 3.76 20.24
N ARG A 247 -1.19 4.85 20.86
CA ARG A 247 -0.53 5.75 21.81
C ARG A 247 0.66 6.53 21.23
N ALA A 248 0.71 7.83 21.55
CA ALA A 248 1.75 8.76 21.08
C ALA A 248 3.15 8.42 21.60
N ASP A 249 3.26 7.46 22.52
CA ASP A 249 4.48 7.06 23.23
C ASP A 249 5.22 5.87 22.60
N LEU A 250 4.58 5.09 21.72
CA LEU A 250 5.25 3.96 21.06
C LEU A 250 5.95 4.41 19.77
N PRO A 251 7.29 4.38 19.70
CA PRO A 251 8.02 4.81 18.49
C PRO A 251 7.80 3.83 17.33
N ASP A 252 7.82 4.31 16.10
CA ASP A 252 7.92 3.39 14.96
C ASP A 252 9.34 2.79 14.89
N LEU A 253 9.50 1.69 14.16
CA LEU A 253 10.74 0.90 14.21
C LEU A 253 11.31 0.66 12.81
N VAL A 254 12.63 0.58 12.73
CA VAL A 254 13.34 -0.19 11.73
C VAL A 254 13.67 -1.54 12.36
N MET A 255 13.39 -2.64 11.66
CA MET A 255 13.64 -4.00 12.13
C MET A 255 14.45 -4.77 11.09
N ASP A 256 15.48 -5.52 11.52
CA ASP A 256 16.18 -6.46 10.66
C ASP A 256 15.46 -7.83 10.62
N LEU A 257 15.78 -8.66 9.63
CA LEU A 257 15.17 -9.99 9.49
C LEU A 257 15.63 -11.02 10.54
N ARG A 258 16.42 -10.62 11.54
CA ARG A 258 16.79 -11.44 12.71
C ARG A 258 16.06 -10.99 13.98
N GLY A 259 15.17 -9.99 13.87
CA GLY A 259 14.41 -9.44 15.01
C GLY A 259 15.11 -8.30 15.73
N GLY A 260 16.30 -7.87 15.30
CA GLY A 260 16.94 -6.67 15.82
C GLY A 260 16.11 -5.44 15.49
N THR A 261 15.90 -4.55 16.47
CA THR A 261 15.08 -3.35 16.29
C THR A 261 15.85 -2.08 16.61
N GLN A 262 15.53 -1.02 15.88
CA GLN A 262 15.99 0.33 16.11
C GLN A 262 14.78 1.26 16.14
N THR A 263 14.65 2.05 17.20
CA THR A 263 13.55 3.01 17.32
C THR A 263 13.78 4.20 16.40
N ILE A 264 12.74 4.61 15.70
CA ILE A 264 12.67 5.90 15.01
C ILE A 264 12.40 6.97 16.08
N GLU A 265 13.09 8.09 16.00
CA GLU A 265 12.95 9.22 16.91
C GLU A 265 11.48 9.61 17.09
N ALA A 266 11.07 9.88 18.34
CA ALA A 266 9.69 10.24 18.66
C ALA A 266 9.21 11.44 17.83
N GLY A 267 7.95 11.40 17.38
CA GLY A 267 7.37 12.41 16.50
C GLY A 267 7.61 12.17 15.00
N TRP A 268 8.60 11.35 14.62
CA TRP A 268 8.81 10.93 13.24
C TRP A 268 8.06 9.65 12.90
N ARG A 269 7.49 9.60 11.70
CA ARG A 269 6.70 8.50 11.15
C ARG A 269 7.31 8.03 9.84
N PRO A 270 7.53 6.72 9.62
CA PRO A 270 8.02 6.21 8.35
C PRO A 270 6.93 6.28 7.28
N LEU A 271 7.30 6.76 6.09
CA LEU A 271 6.46 6.81 4.90
C LEU A 271 6.79 5.69 3.91
N GLY A 272 8.05 5.30 3.81
CA GLY A 272 8.52 4.25 2.89
C GLY A 272 10.02 4.32 2.65
N TRP A 273 10.45 3.68 1.56
CA TRP A 273 11.86 3.54 1.22
C TRP A 273 12.20 4.30 -0.06
N PRO A 274 12.99 5.39 0.00
CA PRO A 274 13.55 6.03 -1.18
C PRO A 274 14.70 5.22 -1.81
N GLY A 275 15.29 4.28 -1.06
CA GLY A 275 16.39 3.41 -1.50
C GLY A 275 16.91 2.53 -0.37
N SER A 276 17.86 1.65 -0.67
CA SER A 276 18.53 0.79 0.31
C SER A 276 19.15 1.58 1.46
N GLY A 277 18.96 1.08 2.69
CA GLY A 277 19.53 1.66 3.90
C GLY A 277 19.00 3.04 4.31
N ARG A 278 18.00 3.60 3.61
CA ARG A 278 17.40 4.90 3.93
C ARG A 278 15.89 4.82 3.93
N ALA A 279 15.25 5.32 4.98
CA ALA A 279 13.80 5.45 5.05
C ALA A 279 13.37 6.91 4.89
N LEU A 280 12.28 7.15 4.18
CA LEU A 280 11.61 8.44 4.17
C LEU A 280 10.76 8.55 5.43
N VAL A 281 10.94 9.63 6.16
CA VAL A 281 10.21 9.90 7.40
C VAL A 281 9.56 11.28 7.36
N ALA A 282 8.46 11.40 8.07
CA ALA A 282 7.67 12.62 8.18
C ALA A 282 7.36 12.91 9.65
N ARG A 283 7.37 14.18 10.00
CA ARG A 283 6.97 14.67 11.32
C ARG A 283 5.79 15.63 11.16
N ALA A 284 4.69 15.31 11.84
CA ALA A 284 3.56 16.23 11.98
C ALA A 284 3.99 17.46 12.80
N PRO A 285 3.41 18.64 12.55
CA PRO A 285 3.75 19.83 13.33
C PRO A 285 3.30 19.69 14.79
N ASP A 286 4.10 20.19 15.72
CA ASP A 286 3.76 20.36 17.13
C ASP A 286 4.16 21.75 17.65
N ALA A 287 3.98 22.02 18.95
CA ALA A 287 4.29 23.32 19.55
C ALA A 287 5.79 23.70 19.48
N ALA A 288 6.68 22.72 19.35
CA ALA A 288 8.12 22.89 19.31
C ALA A 288 8.70 22.75 17.88
N HIS A 289 7.96 22.16 16.95
CA HIS A 289 8.48 21.74 15.66
C HIS A 289 7.50 21.97 14.50
N PRO A 290 7.94 22.59 13.39
CA PRO A 290 7.13 22.62 12.18
C PRO A 290 7.07 21.23 11.54
N ALA A 291 6.04 21.06 10.71
CA ALA A 291 5.88 19.88 9.88
C ALA A 291 7.11 19.72 8.97
N ALA A 292 7.66 18.51 8.92
CA ALA A 292 8.91 18.25 8.21
C ALA A 292 8.92 16.88 7.53
N MET A 293 9.74 16.77 6.50
CA MET A 293 10.07 15.53 5.82
C MET A 293 11.59 15.37 5.83
N GLY A 294 12.05 14.15 6.06
CA GLY A 294 13.47 13.84 6.16
C GLY A 294 13.79 12.42 5.70
N THR A 295 15.09 12.13 5.65
CA THR A 295 15.59 10.76 5.45
C THR A 295 16.23 10.27 6.72
N LEU A 296 15.85 9.06 7.14
CA LEU A 296 16.48 8.30 8.20
C LEU A 296 17.54 7.39 7.59
N ASP A 297 18.80 7.56 7.99
CA ASP A 297 19.84 6.54 7.79
C ASP A 297 19.57 5.38 8.76
N THR A 298 19.25 4.22 8.21
CA THR A 298 18.83 3.05 9.01
C THR A 298 19.97 2.33 9.71
N ARG A 299 21.23 2.68 9.43
CA ARG A 299 22.40 2.13 10.13
C ARG A 299 22.81 3.01 11.29
N SER A 300 22.78 4.33 11.08
CA SER A 300 23.21 5.30 12.09
C SER A 300 22.06 5.84 12.94
N GLY A 301 20.82 5.68 12.49
CA GLY A 301 19.63 6.28 13.10
C GLY A 301 19.51 7.79 12.95
N LYS A 302 20.34 8.40 12.10
CA LYS A 302 20.36 9.85 11.93
C LYS A 302 19.29 10.28 10.95
N ILE A 303 18.49 11.26 11.34
CA ILE A 303 17.52 11.91 10.46
C ILE A 303 18.14 13.17 9.86
N SER A 304 18.05 13.30 8.53
CA SER A 304 18.41 14.52 7.79
C SER A 304 17.15 15.13 7.21
N ILE A 305 16.82 16.36 7.61
CA ILE A 305 15.64 17.08 7.12
C ILE A 305 15.88 17.48 5.67
N ILE A 306 14.91 17.18 4.81
CA ILE A 306 14.93 17.51 3.38
C ILE A 306 13.96 18.67 3.10
N HIS A 307 12.84 18.73 3.81
CA HIS A 307 11.86 19.80 3.68
C HIS A 307 11.22 20.15 5.03
N SER A 308 10.95 21.43 5.26
CA SER A 308 10.32 21.96 6.48
C SER A 308 9.25 22.99 6.14
N GLY A 309 8.24 23.12 6.99
CA GLY A 309 7.14 24.07 6.78
C GLY A 309 6.04 23.55 5.87
N LEU A 310 5.87 22.22 5.81
CA LEU A 310 4.80 21.58 5.05
C LEU A 310 3.41 21.96 5.60
N ALA A 311 2.42 22.09 4.73
CA ALA A 311 1.04 22.24 5.16
C ALA A 311 0.58 20.96 5.91
N PRO A 312 -0.20 21.07 7.01
CA PRO A 312 -0.58 19.93 7.85
C PRO A 312 -1.34 18.80 7.12
N LYS A 313 -1.94 19.08 5.95
CA LYS A 313 -2.75 18.13 5.18
C LYS A 313 -1.96 17.02 4.47
N ILE A 314 -0.64 17.02 4.50
CA ILE A 314 0.20 15.98 3.87
C ILE A 314 0.30 14.71 4.74
N PHE A 315 -0.13 14.77 6.01
CA PHE A 315 0.13 13.74 7.02
C PHE A 315 -1.09 12.90 7.44
N GLU A 316 -2.26 13.17 6.86
CA GLU A 316 -3.52 12.41 7.03
C GLU A 316 -3.66 11.33 5.95
#